data_AF-A0A7Y5HG53-F1
#
_entry.id   AF-A0A7Y5HG53-F1
#
_cell.length_a   1.000
_cell.length_b   1.000
_cell.length_c   1.000
_cell.angle_alpha   90.00
_cell.angle_beta   90.00
_cell.angle_gamma   90.00
#
_symmetry.space_group_name_H-M   'P 1'
#
loop_
_entity.id
_entity.type
_entity.pdbx_description
1 polymer ?
#
loop_
_entity_poly.entity_id
_entity_poly.type
_entity_poly.pdbx_seq_one_letter_code
_entity_poly.pdbx_strand_id
1 'polypeptide(L)'
;MPSPAPVVGPGEIAALATSVLWAGTALLFSAAARRIGPDRVNRIRLFMACCLLGAVVVLTGAASRMPAAQVLCFFASGVVGLALGDAAYFRSLEILGARRGSLLMSVAPVFTALLMVPLLAEGLSAVGIAGMALTIGGVAWVQAERAGDREIAGSAARGVMFGVL
;
A
#
# COMPACT_ATOMS: atom_id res chain seq x y z
N MET A 1 -16.38 3.67 40.43
CA MET A 1 -15.96 2.44 39.72
C MET A 1 -14.86 2.82 38.75
N PRO A 2 -13.66 2.22 38.82
CA PRO A 2 -12.59 2.52 37.88
C PRO A 2 -12.97 2.04 36.47
N SER A 3 -12.79 2.93 35.48
CA SER A 3 -12.89 2.64 34.04
C SER A 3 -12.04 1.41 33.69
N PRO A 4 -12.54 0.45 32.88
CA PRO A 4 -11.67 -0.58 32.33
C PRO A 4 -10.57 0.09 31.51
N ALA A 5 -9.31 -0.31 31.74
CA ALA A 5 -8.17 0.12 30.94
C ALA A 5 -8.40 -0.25 29.46
N PRO A 6 -7.91 0.54 28.50
CA PRO A 6 -8.03 0.19 27.09
C PRO A 6 -7.24 -1.11 26.87
N VAL A 7 -7.96 -2.22 26.76
CA VAL A 7 -7.38 -3.52 26.42
C VAL A 7 -6.96 -3.39 24.97
N VAL A 8 -5.65 -3.51 24.71
CA VAL A 8 -5.13 -3.46 23.34
C VAL A 8 -5.86 -4.51 22.51
N GLY A 9 -6.65 -4.08 21.54
CA GLY A 9 -7.51 -4.96 20.76
C GLY A 9 -6.68 -5.88 19.85
N PRO A 10 -7.19 -7.07 19.46
CA PRO A 10 -6.50 -7.94 18.50
C PRO A 10 -6.19 -7.23 17.18
N GLY A 11 -7.00 -6.23 16.79
CA GLY A 11 -6.73 -5.39 15.62
C GLY A 11 -5.54 -4.44 15.78
N GLU A 12 -5.30 -3.90 16.98
CA GLU A 12 -4.18 -2.99 17.24
C GLU A 12 -2.85 -3.75 17.24
N ILE A 13 -2.83 -4.95 17.81
CA ILE A 13 -1.69 -5.87 17.75
C ILE A 13 -1.43 -6.27 16.29
N ALA A 14 -2.48 -6.60 15.52
CA ALA A 14 -2.35 -6.92 14.11
C ALA A 14 -1.81 -5.73 13.29
N ALA A 15 -2.22 -4.50 13.59
CA ALA A 15 -1.72 -3.29 12.94
C ALA A 15 -0.23 -3.04 13.23
N LEU A 16 0.20 -3.20 14.49
CA LEU A 16 1.61 -3.11 14.88
C LEU A 16 2.45 -4.24 14.27
N ALA A 17 1.95 -5.48 14.27
CA ALA A 17 2.64 -6.58 13.60
C ALA A 17 2.78 -6.32 12.10
N THR A 18 1.72 -5.79 11.46
CA THR A 18 1.73 -5.41 10.05
C THR A 18 2.77 -4.33 9.78
N SER A 19 2.90 -3.31 10.63
CA SER A 19 3.89 -2.24 10.43
C SER A 19 5.33 -2.75 10.53
N VAL A 20 5.61 -3.65 11.48
CA VAL A 20 6.92 -4.31 11.61
C VAL A 20 7.24 -5.18 10.39
N LEU A 21 6.27 -5.99 9.95
CA LEU A 21 6.41 -6.82 8.75
C LEU A 21 6.63 -5.96 7.50
N TRP A 22 5.92 -4.84 7.37
CA TRP A 22 6.09 -3.89 6.27
C TRP A 22 7.47 -3.23 6.30
N ALA A 23 7.96 -2.84 7.48
CA ALA A 23 9.30 -2.28 7.63
C ALA A 23 10.38 -3.28 7.20
N GLY A 24 10.27 -4.55 7.64
CA GLY A 24 11.17 -5.62 7.20
C GLY A 24 11.09 -5.88 5.70
N THR A 25 9.87 -5.91 5.15
CA THR A 25 9.62 -6.07 3.72
C THR A 25 10.29 -4.96 2.90
N ALA A 26 10.19 -3.71 3.34
CA ALA A 26 10.82 -2.58 2.68
C ALA A 26 12.35 -2.73 2.61
N LEU A 27 12.99 -3.21 3.68
CA LEU A 27 14.43 -3.48 3.71
C LEU A 27 14.82 -4.61 2.76
N LEU A 28 14.12 -5.74 2.82
CA LEU A 28 14.39 -6.91 1.98
C LEU A 28 14.15 -6.62 0.50
N PHE A 29 13.03 -5.97 0.16
CA PHE A 29 12.74 -5.58 -1.22
C PHE A 29 13.68 -4.51 -1.72
N SER A 30 14.11 -3.56 -0.89
CA SER A 30 15.15 -2.60 -1.29
C SER A 30 16.48 -3.30 -1.60
N ALA A 31 16.86 -4.29 -0.78
CA ALA A 31 18.06 -5.08 -1.03
C ALA A 31 17.95 -5.93 -2.31
N ALA A 32 16.80 -6.57 -2.53
CA ALA A 32 16.54 -7.36 -3.74
C ALA A 32 16.47 -6.47 -5.00
N ALA A 33 15.79 -5.33 -4.92
CA ALA A 33 15.63 -4.40 -6.04
C ALA A 33 16.97 -3.82 -6.50
N ARG A 34 17.91 -3.59 -5.58
CA ARG A 34 19.29 -3.19 -5.94
C ARG A 34 20.05 -4.27 -6.71
N ARG A 35 19.72 -5.55 -6.53
CA ARG A 35 20.43 -6.68 -7.18
C ARG A 35 19.85 -7.03 -8.55
N ILE A 36 18.52 -7.09 -8.67
CA ILE A 36 17.84 -7.59 -9.88
C ILE A 36 16.92 -6.56 -10.55
N GLY A 37 16.80 -5.36 -9.98
CA GLY A 37 15.93 -4.30 -10.45
C GLY A 37 14.51 -4.37 -9.86
N PRO A 38 13.86 -3.22 -9.63
CA PRO A 38 12.54 -3.13 -8.99
C PRO A 38 11.44 -3.90 -9.73
N ASP A 39 11.39 -3.83 -11.06
CA ASP A 39 10.31 -4.48 -11.83
C ASP A 39 10.39 -6.01 -11.77
N ARG A 40 11.62 -6.56 -11.73
CA ARG A 40 11.82 -8.02 -11.62
C ARG A 40 11.40 -8.50 -10.24
N VAL A 41 11.78 -7.78 -9.18
CA VAL A 41 11.30 -8.07 -7.82
C VAL A 41 9.77 -8.03 -7.80
N ASN A 42 9.14 -7.03 -8.43
CA ASN A 42 7.70 -6.94 -8.42
C ASN A 42 7.00 -8.09 -9.16
N ARG A 43 7.50 -8.49 -10.33
CA ARG A 43 6.95 -9.63 -11.07
C ARG A 43 7.07 -10.93 -10.28
N ILE A 44 8.22 -11.16 -9.63
CA ILE A 44 8.41 -12.33 -8.76
C ILE A 44 7.46 -12.27 -7.56
N ARG A 45 7.30 -11.09 -6.94
CA ARG A 45 6.36 -10.85 -5.85
C ARG A 45 4.93 -11.19 -6.25
N LEU A 46 4.46 -10.69 -7.39
CA LEU A 46 3.11 -10.97 -7.89
C LEU A 46 2.91 -12.45 -8.20
N PHE A 47 3.90 -13.09 -8.82
CA PHE A 47 3.82 -14.53 -9.09
C PHE A 47 3.72 -15.35 -7.81
N MET A 48 4.58 -15.07 -6.81
CA MET A 48 4.51 -15.73 -5.51
C MET A 48 3.18 -15.47 -4.80
N ALA A 49 2.67 -14.23 -4.85
CA ALA A 49 1.37 -13.87 -4.28
C ALA A 49 0.25 -14.68 -4.93
N CYS A 50 0.20 -14.79 -6.27
CA CYS A 50 -0.79 -15.60 -6.97
C CYS A 50 -0.71 -17.09 -6.60
N CYS A 51 0.49 -17.66 -6.52
CA CYS A 51 0.67 -19.07 -6.14
C CYS A 51 0.21 -19.34 -4.70
N LEU A 52 0.64 -18.52 -3.74
CA LEU A 52 0.30 -18.68 -2.33
C LEU A 52 -1.20 -18.47 -2.09
N LEU A 53 -1.78 -17.42 -2.68
CA LEU A 53 -3.20 -17.13 -2.57
C LEU A 53 -4.04 -18.23 -3.24
N GLY A 54 -3.62 -18.72 -4.40
CA GLY A 54 -4.25 -19.84 -5.08
C GLY A 54 -4.22 -21.12 -4.23
N ALA A 55 -3.09 -21.42 -3.60
CA ALA A 55 -2.98 -22.55 -2.68
C ALA A 55 -3.95 -22.41 -1.49
N VAL A 56 -4.04 -21.22 -0.88
CA VAL A 56 -4.99 -20.96 0.22
C VAL A 56 -6.44 -21.16 -0.24
N VAL A 57 -6.80 -20.64 -1.41
CA VAL A 57 -8.16 -20.78 -1.97
C VAL A 57 -8.52 -22.25 -2.20
N VAL A 58 -7.59 -23.06 -2.70
CA VAL A 58 -7.78 -24.50 -2.92
C VAL A 58 -7.88 -25.24 -1.58
N LEU A 59 -6.95 -25.00 -0.65
CA LEU A 59 -6.90 -25.69 0.64
C LEU A 59 -8.10 -25.40 1.53
N THR A 60 -8.63 -24.17 1.48
CA THR A 60 -9.80 -23.76 2.26
C THR A 60 -11.13 -24.06 1.56
N GLY A 61 -11.09 -24.37 0.25
CA GLY A 61 -12.27 -24.50 -0.59
C GLY A 61 -13.07 -23.19 -0.72
N ALA A 62 -12.48 -22.04 -0.40
CA ALA A 62 -13.17 -20.75 -0.31
C ALA A 62 -13.93 -20.38 -1.60
N ALA A 63 -13.35 -20.67 -2.77
CA ALA A 63 -13.98 -20.38 -4.06
C ALA A 63 -15.32 -21.11 -4.26
N SER A 64 -15.45 -22.33 -3.73
CA SER A 64 -16.67 -23.14 -3.86
C SER A 64 -17.81 -22.67 -2.95
N ARG A 65 -17.49 -21.87 -1.93
CA ARG A 65 -18.43 -21.36 -0.93
C ARG A 65 -18.96 -19.96 -1.28
N MET A 66 -18.41 -19.34 -2.31
CA MET A 66 -18.72 -17.97 -2.70
C MET A 66 -19.46 -17.92 -4.04
N PRO A 67 -20.41 -16.99 -4.23
CA PRO A 67 -21.01 -16.72 -5.53
C PRO A 67 -19.95 -16.39 -6.58
N ALA A 68 -20.15 -16.83 -7.82
CA ALA A 68 -19.22 -16.57 -8.92
C ALA A 68 -18.92 -15.07 -9.12
N ALA A 69 -19.92 -14.21 -8.87
CA ALA A 69 -19.75 -12.76 -8.90
C ALA A 69 -18.73 -12.24 -7.86
N GLN A 70 -18.71 -12.81 -6.64
CA GLN A 70 -17.76 -12.41 -5.61
C GLN A 70 -16.34 -12.87 -5.94
N VAL A 71 -16.21 -14.08 -6.49
CA VAL A 71 -14.92 -14.60 -6.99
C VAL A 71 -14.39 -13.71 -8.11
N LEU A 72 -15.26 -13.28 -9.04
CA LEU A 72 -14.88 -12.38 -10.12
C LEU A 72 -14.46 -11.00 -9.59
N CYS A 73 -15.20 -10.41 -8.66
CA CYS A 73 -14.83 -9.15 -8.03
C CYS A 73 -13.49 -9.25 -7.29
N PHE A 74 -13.20 -10.37 -6.63
CA PHE A 74 -11.92 -10.62 -5.96
C PHE A 74 -10.75 -10.69 -6.94
N PHE A 75 -10.91 -11.40 -8.07
CA PHE A 75 -9.89 -11.41 -9.11
C PHE A 75 -9.70 -10.02 -9.75
N ALA A 76 -10.81 -9.33 -10.03
CA ALA A 76 -10.77 -7.99 -10.61
C ALA A 76 -10.07 -6.99 -9.68
N SER A 77 -10.33 -7.04 -8.37
CA SER A 77 -9.66 -6.16 -7.40
C SER A 77 -8.16 -6.45 -7.31
N GLY A 78 -7.73 -7.71 -7.42
CA GLY A 78 -6.31 -8.06 -7.51
C GLY A 78 -5.65 -7.50 -8.76
N VAL A 79 -6.30 -7.60 -9.94
CA VAL A 79 -5.76 -7.05 -11.19
C VAL A 79 -5.66 -5.52 -11.13
N VAL A 80 -6.70 -4.84 -10.64
CA VAL A 80 -6.72 -3.38 -10.54
C VAL A 80 -5.76 -2.87 -9.46
N GLY A 81 -5.86 -3.40 -8.24
CA GLY A 81 -5.10 -2.89 -7.11
C GLY A 81 -3.63 -3.32 -7.09
N LEU A 82 -3.33 -4.58 -7.44
CA LEU A 82 -1.95 -5.09 -7.39
C LEU A 82 -1.25 -4.96 -8.73
N ALA A 83 -1.84 -5.47 -9.83
CA ALA A 83 -1.13 -5.48 -11.10
C ALA A 83 -1.05 -4.09 -11.77
N LEU A 84 -2.20 -3.42 -11.92
CA LEU A 84 -2.24 -2.07 -12.50
C LEU A 84 -1.66 -1.03 -11.55
N GLY A 85 -2.03 -1.06 -10.26
CA GLY A 85 -1.49 -0.16 -9.25
C GLY A 85 0.04 -0.24 -9.13
N ASP A 86 0.61 -1.44 -9.06
CA ASP A 86 2.08 -1.56 -9.03
C ASP A 86 2.72 -1.06 -10.32
N ALA A 87 2.14 -1.38 -11.48
CA ALA A 87 2.67 -0.91 -12.76
C ALA A 87 2.67 0.63 -12.84
N ALA A 88 1.59 1.27 -12.39
CA ALA A 88 1.47 2.72 -12.30
C ALA A 88 2.50 3.30 -11.33
N TYR A 89 2.70 2.66 -10.16
CA TYR A 89 3.71 3.05 -9.19
C TYR A 89 5.14 2.96 -9.74
N PHE A 90 5.53 1.85 -10.37
CA PHE A 90 6.86 1.72 -10.97
C PHE A 90 7.06 2.76 -12.09
N ARG A 91 6.03 3.04 -12.90
CA ARG A 91 6.06 4.09 -13.91
C ARG A 91 6.23 5.48 -13.29
N SER A 92 5.56 5.75 -12.17
CA SER A 92 5.72 7.00 -11.42
C SER A 92 7.14 7.14 -10.87
N LEU A 93 7.74 6.05 -10.37
CA LEU A 93 9.13 6.03 -9.91
C LEU A 93 10.13 6.28 -11.06
N GLU A 94 9.89 5.73 -12.25
CA GLU A 94 10.72 5.99 -13.45
C GLU A 94 10.69 7.47 -13.85
N ILE A 95 9.51 8.11 -13.81
CA ILE A 95 9.32 9.50 -14.27
C ILE A 95 9.75 10.52 -13.22
N LEU A 96 9.34 10.32 -11.95
CA LEU A 96 9.56 11.28 -10.86
C LEU A 96 10.80 11.00 -10.02
N GLY A 97 11.38 9.81 -10.14
CA GLY A 97 12.41 9.31 -9.25
C GLY A 97 11.86 8.81 -7.91
N ALA A 98 12.64 7.97 -7.23
CA ALA A 98 12.23 7.27 -6.01
C ALA A 98 11.71 8.19 -4.88
N ARG A 99 12.31 9.36 -4.70
CA ARG A 99 11.93 10.29 -3.62
C ARG A 99 10.51 10.84 -3.79
N ARG A 100 10.20 11.36 -4.98
CA ARG A 100 8.91 11.98 -5.28
C ARG A 100 7.80 10.94 -5.45
N GLY A 101 8.11 9.79 -6.04
CA GLY A 101 7.16 8.66 -6.11
C GLY A 101 6.78 8.12 -4.72
N SER A 102 7.74 8.00 -3.79
CA SER A 102 7.43 7.58 -2.41
C SER A 102 6.64 8.63 -1.60
N LEU A 103 6.86 9.93 -1.85
CA LEU A 103 6.03 10.99 -1.27
C LEU A 103 4.58 10.90 -1.76
N LEU A 104 4.39 10.61 -3.05
CA LEU A 104 3.06 10.47 -3.65
C LEU A 104 2.28 9.27 -3.04
N MET A 105 2.95 8.14 -2.82
CA MET A 105 2.41 6.99 -2.07
C MET A 105 1.98 7.33 -0.64
N SER A 106 2.61 8.33 -0.02
CA SER A 106 2.29 8.74 1.36
C SER A 106 0.95 9.47 1.45
N VAL A 107 0.37 9.86 0.31
CA VAL A 107 -0.97 10.46 0.20
C VAL A 107 -2.06 9.39 0.03
N ALA A 108 -1.71 8.13 -0.25
CA ALA A 108 -2.67 7.02 -0.39
C ALA A 108 -3.64 6.86 0.80
N PRO A 109 -3.23 7.04 2.08
CA PRO A 109 -4.15 7.02 3.22
C PRO A 109 -5.24 8.10 3.14
N VAL A 110 -4.93 9.28 2.56
CA VAL A 110 -5.90 10.38 2.38
C VAL A 110 -6.96 9.98 1.36
N PHE A 111 -6.55 9.43 0.21
CA PHE A 111 -7.50 8.93 -0.79
C PHE A 111 -8.34 7.78 -0.24
N THR A 112 -7.72 6.88 0.53
CA THR A 112 -8.43 5.78 1.20
C THR A 112 -9.48 6.33 2.16
N ALA A 113 -9.14 7.30 3.02
CA ALA A 113 -10.07 7.94 3.94
C ALA A 113 -11.21 8.69 3.21
N LEU A 114 -10.89 9.42 2.14
CA LEU A 114 -11.86 10.15 1.32
C LEU A 114 -12.85 9.22 0.60
N LEU A 115 -12.40 8.06 0.14
CA LEU A 115 -13.24 7.06 -0.53
C LEU A 115 -14.01 6.20 0.49
N MET A 116 -13.44 5.94 1.66
CA MET A 116 -14.06 5.12 2.72
C MET A 116 -15.36 5.75 3.23
N VAL A 117 -15.39 7.06 3.46
CA VAL A 117 -16.58 7.77 3.98
C VAL A 117 -17.82 7.56 3.09
N PRO A 118 -17.77 7.83 1.76
CA PRO A 118 -18.92 7.61 0.89
C PRO A 118 -19.14 6.14 0.48
N LEU A 119 -18.11 5.29 0.39
CA LEU A 119 -18.28 3.89 -0.06
C LEU A 119 -18.63 2.92 1.07
N LEU A 120 -18.06 3.07 2.27
CA LEU A 120 -18.23 2.14 3.39
C LEU A 120 -19.21 2.67 4.46
N ALA A 121 -19.62 3.94 4.37
CA ALA A 121 -20.47 4.62 5.36
C ALA A 121 -19.92 4.57 6.81
N GLU A 122 -18.62 4.29 6.97
CA GLU A 122 -17.94 4.27 8.26
C GLU A 122 -17.41 5.68 8.58
N GLY A 123 -17.77 6.20 9.76
CA GLY A 123 -17.35 7.50 10.24
C GLY A 123 -15.90 7.48 10.73
N LEU A 124 -15.08 8.40 10.21
CA LEU A 124 -13.72 8.61 10.71
C LEU A 124 -13.76 9.29 12.08
N SER A 125 -13.20 8.64 13.10
CA SER A 125 -13.06 9.26 14.42
C SER A 125 -12.06 10.40 14.40
N ALA A 126 -12.25 11.42 15.24
CA ALA A 126 -11.30 12.53 15.38
C ALA A 126 -9.88 12.06 15.73
N VAL A 127 -9.77 10.98 16.52
CA VAL A 127 -8.49 10.34 16.87
C VAL A 127 -7.84 9.68 15.64
N GLY A 128 -8.63 9.03 14.77
CA GLY A 128 -8.15 8.47 13.51
C GLY A 128 -7.62 9.54 12.56
N ILE A 129 -8.30 10.69 12.47
CA ILE A 129 -7.86 11.85 11.68
C ILE A 129 -6.51 12.39 12.20
N ALA A 130 -6.38 12.56 13.52
CA ALA A 130 -5.14 13.01 14.14
C ALA A 130 -3.98 12.02 13.90
N GLY A 131 -4.25 10.71 14.01
CA GLY A 131 -3.27 9.66 13.71
C GLY A 131 -2.81 9.69 12.24
N MET A 132 -3.74 9.83 11.30
CA MET A 132 -3.41 9.98 9.88
C MET A 132 -2.55 11.23 9.62
N ALA A 133 -2.93 12.38 10.18
CA ALA A 133 -2.18 13.63 10.04
C ALA A 133 -0.75 13.51 10.58
N LEU A 134 -0.59 12.89 11.75
CA LEU A 134 0.72 12.64 12.35
C LEU A 134 1.59 11.72 11.48
N THR A 135 0.99 10.66 10.93
CA THR A 135 1.70 9.69 10.08
C THR A 135 2.18 10.34 8.78
N ILE A 136 1.30 11.09 8.12
CA ILE A 136 1.64 11.85 6.90
C ILE A 136 2.72 12.89 7.21
N GLY A 137 2.59 13.63 8.31
CA GLY A 137 3.57 14.62 8.75
C GLY A 137 4.95 14.02 9.00
N GLY A 138 5.03 12.88 9.69
CA GLY A 138 6.28 12.17 9.95
C GLY A 138 6.95 11.66 8.67
N VAL A 139 6.17 11.12 7.73
CA VAL A 139 6.72 10.69 6.43
C VAL A 139 7.21 11.89 5.61
N ALA A 140 6.46 12.99 5.59
CA ALA A 140 6.86 14.22 4.90
C ALA A 140 8.17 14.79 5.48
N TRP A 141 8.33 14.77 6.81
CA TRP A 141 9.54 15.22 7.51
C TRP A 141 10.77 14.42 7.11
N VAL A 142 10.73 13.08 7.23
CA VAL A 142 11.87 12.20 6.89
C VAL A 142 12.28 12.34 5.41
N GLN A 143 11.32 12.55 4.53
CA GLN A 143 11.58 12.74 3.09
C GLN A 143 12.15 14.13 2.77
N ALA A 144 11.90 15.14 3.61
CA ALA A 144 12.46 16.48 3.47
C ALA A 144 13.97 16.49 3.78
N GLU A 145 14.41 15.73 4.80
CA GLU A 145 15.82 15.68 5.25
C GLU A 145 16.80 15.06 4.23
N ARG A 146 16.34 14.22 3.30
CA ARG A 146 17.20 13.50 2.32
C ARG A 146 17.32 14.18 0.95
N ALA A 147 17.36 15.51 0.89
CA ALA A 147 17.43 16.27 -0.36
C ALA A 147 18.81 16.14 -1.06
N GLY A 148 18.92 15.18 -1.98
CA GLY A 148 19.92 15.19 -3.04
C GLY A 148 19.23 15.44 -4.39
N ASP A 149 19.67 16.45 -5.13
CA ASP A 149 19.08 16.86 -6.40
C ASP A 149 19.29 15.79 -7.48
N ARG A 150 18.20 15.17 -7.95
CA ARG A 150 18.17 14.41 -9.20
C ARG A 150 17.14 15.02 -10.13
N GLU A 151 17.56 15.27 -11.38
CA GLU A 151 16.74 15.84 -12.44
C GLU A 151 15.56 14.93 -12.81
N ILE A 152 14.46 15.58 -13.21
CA ILE A 152 13.21 14.93 -13.62
C ILE A 152 13.39 14.33 -15.00
N ALA A 153 13.24 13.02 -15.15
CA ALA A 153 13.18 12.39 -16.45
C ALA A 153 11.76 12.51 -17.03
N GLY A 154 11.38 13.72 -17.51
CA GLY A 154 10.13 13.96 -18.24
C GLY A 154 9.15 14.93 -17.57
N SER A 155 7.86 14.83 -17.92
CA SER A 155 6.81 15.75 -17.43
C SER A 155 6.33 15.33 -16.04
N ALA A 156 6.56 16.19 -15.05
CA ALA A 156 6.12 16.00 -13.66
C ALA A 156 4.61 15.70 -13.54
N ALA A 157 3.78 16.28 -14.42
CA ALA A 157 2.33 16.06 -14.43
C ALA A 157 1.96 14.60 -14.74
N ARG A 158 2.66 13.95 -15.69
CA ARG A 158 2.43 12.53 -16.00
C ARG A 158 2.84 11.63 -14.85
N GLY A 159 3.96 11.93 -14.19
CA GLY A 159 4.41 11.18 -13.03
C GLY A 159 3.47 11.27 -11.82
N VAL A 160 2.87 12.44 -11.61
CA VAL A 160 1.84 12.64 -10.56
C VAL A 160 0.57 11.86 -10.91
N MET A 161 0.11 11.93 -12.15
CA MET A 161 -1.06 11.16 -12.60
C MET A 161 -0.87 9.66 -12.39
N PHE A 162 0.31 9.11 -12.70
CA PHE A 162 0.60 7.68 -12.51
C PHE A 162 0.75 7.25 -11.05
N GLY A 163 1.06 8.15 -10.11
CA GLY A 163 1.12 7.75 -8.69
C GLY A 163 -0.14 8.08 -7.90
N VAL A 164 -1.13 8.72 -8.52
CA VAL A 164 -2.50 8.88 -7.97
C VAL A 164 -3.41 7.72 -8.41
N LEU A 165 -3.09 7.07 -9.54
CA LEU A 165 -3.75 5.88 -10.08
C LEU A 165 -3.28 4.61 -9.36
#